data_AF-A0A6M1YYS7-F1
#
_entry.id   AF-A0A6M1YYS7-F1
#
_cell.length_a   1.000
_cell.length_b   1.000
_cell.length_c   1.000
_cell.angle_alpha   90.00
_cell.angle_beta   90.00
_cell.angle_gamma   90.00
#
_symmetry.space_group_name_H-M   'P 1'
#
loop_
_entity.id
_entity.type
_entity.pdbx_description
1 polymer ?
#
loop_
_entity_poly.entity_id
_entity_poly.type
_entity_poly.pdbx_seq_one_letter_code
_entity_poly.pdbx_strand_id
1 'polypeptide(L)'
;MSNTPKELYHALVSDTLALIKEKIPVIKTKEIPKLSLPLPKIEPVKAPVAREEPPPPLIEKPSLPPKPSTEKNEPIFAMVKKHLPHIKLIEEIPLPPIQQGIAILLFHPEDLPFIKKLANAIQTHLCPVQIFDGEKLEKENSWEKLQSDERISLLLTQREELPAPLSSLPKIFLAQATTYQNNPQEKKMLWKALCQQVPQQSHSSS
;
A
#
# COMPACT_ATOMS: atom_id res chain seq x y z
N MET A 1 -1.40 -33.47 14.38
CA MET A 1 -0.72 -33.69 13.07
C MET A 1 -0.15 -32.35 12.66
N SER A 2 1.17 -32.22 12.69
CA SER A 2 1.86 -30.94 12.47
C SER A 2 2.31 -30.87 11.02
N ASN A 3 1.65 -30.04 10.22
CA ASN A 3 2.06 -29.81 8.83
C ASN A 3 3.45 -29.16 8.83
N THR A 4 4.36 -29.73 8.04
CA THR A 4 5.70 -29.17 7.89
C THR A 4 5.61 -27.83 7.14
N PRO A 5 6.56 -26.89 7.36
CA PRO A 5 6.55 -25.59 6.68
C PRO A 5 6.52 -25.69 5.14
N LYS A 6 7.05 -26.78 4.59
CA LYS A 6 6.99 -27.07 3.14
C LYS A 6 5.57 -27.37 2.65
N GLU A 7 4.76 -28.06 3.43
CA GLU A 7 3.37 -28.38 3.06
C GLU A 7 2.48 -27.15 3.10
N LEU A 8 2.69 -26.26 4.09
CA LEU A 8 1.99 -24.99 4.16
C LEU A 8 2.35 -24.07 2.99
N TYR A 9 3.62 -24.03 2.60
CA TYR A 9 4.05 -23.27 1.42
C TYR A 9 3.43 -23.82 0.14
N HIS A 10 3.38 -25.14 -0.02
CA HIS A 10 2.79 -25.77 -1.19
C HIS A 10 1.27 -25.54 -1.28
N ALA A 11 0.57 -25.56 -0.14
CA ALA A 11 -0.85 -25.21 -0.06
C ALA A 11 -1.08 -23.74 -0.43
N LEU A 12 -0.27 -22.81 0.09
CA LEU A 12 -0.38 -21.39 -0.19
C LEU A 12 -0.15 -21.07 -1.68
N VAL A 13 0.87 -21.70 -2.28
CA VAL A 13 1.16 -21.55 -3.71
C VAL A 13 0.03 -22.09 -4.57
N SER A 14 -0.55 -23.25 -4.18
CA SER A 14 -1.70 -23.84 -4.88
C SER A 14 -2.95 -22.96 -4.81
N ASP A 15 -3.29 -22.45 -3.62
CA ASP A 15 -4.46 -21.59 -3.41
C ASP A 15 -4.32 -20.26 -4.15
N THR A 16 -3.11 -19.69 -4.15
CA THR A 16 -2.80 -18.46 -4.88
C THR A 16 -2.92 -18.69 -6.40
N LEU A 17 -2.45 -19.83 -6.92
CA LEU A 17 -2.59 -20.18 -8.33
C LEU A 17 -4.05 -20.42 -8.74
N ALA A 18 -4.88 -20.97 -7.85
CA ALA A 18 -6.31 -21.15 -8.08
C ALA A 18 -7.04 -19.80 -8.17
N LEU A 19 -6.75 -18.88 -7.24
CA LEU A 19 -7.32 -17.53 -7.23
C LEU A 19 -6.92 -16.69 -8.45
N ILE A 20 -5.70 -16.88 -8.96
CA ILE A 20 -5.23 -16.22 -10.18
C ILE A 20 -5.97 -16.78 -11.41
N LYS A 21 -6.27 -18.08 -11.46
CA LYS A 21 -7.03 -18.69 -12.57
C LYS A 21 -8.50 -18.25 -12.62
N GLU A 22 -9.12 -17.94 -11.48
CA GLU A 22 -10.50 -17.44 -11.44
C GLU A 22 -10.66 -15.98 -11.91
N LYS A 23 -9.61 -15.16 -11.82
CA LYS A 23 -9.71 -13.70 -12.07
C LYS A 23 -9.10 -13.22 -13.38
N ILE A 24 -8.53 -14.09 -14.20
CA ILE A 24 -8.00 -13.72 -15.51
C ILE A 24 -8.97 -14.21 -16.59
N PRO A 25 -9.62 -13.31 -17.37
CA PRO A 25 -10.33 -13.73 -18.56
C PRO A 25 -9.31 -14.36 -19.52
N VAL A 26 -9.48 -15.67 -19.75
CA VAL A 26 -8.69 -16.44 -20.70
C VAL A 26 -8.94 -15.87 -22.09
N ILE A 27 -8.04 -15.02 -22.57
CA ILE A 27 -7.92 -14.72 -23.99
C ILE A 27 -7.48 -16.03 -24.64
N LYS A 28 -8.38 -16.65 -25.41
CA LYS A 28 -8.09 -17.83 -26.22
C LYS A 28 -7.09 -17.43 -27.32
N THR A 29 -5.80 -17.52 -27.01
CA THR A 29 -4.76 -17.45 -28.03
C THR A 29 -4.61 -18.83 -28.65
N LYS A 30 -4.81 -18.87 -29.97
CA LYS A 30 -4.68 -20.06 -30.81
C LYS A 30 -3.26 -20.65 -30.72
N GLU A 31 -3.25 -21.98 -30.78
CA GLU A 31 -2.18 -22.93 -31.04
C GLU A 31 -0.78 -22.39 -31.37
N ILE A 32 0.22 -22.84 -30.59
CA ILE A 32 1.64 -22.89 -30.99
C ILE A 32 2.22 -24.24 -30.47
N PRO A 33 3.08 -24.95 -31.23
CA PRO A 33 3.29 -26.39 -31.09
C PRO A 33 4.20 -26.78 -29.91
N LYS A 34 3.97 -27.99 -29.39
CA LYS A 34 4.82 -28.69 -28.41
C LYS A 34 6.26 -28.82 -28.91
N LEU A 35 7.21 -28.29 -28.15
CA LEU A 35 8.62 -28.69 -28.21
C LEU A 35 8.94 -29.51 -26.96
N SER A 36 8.93 -30.83 -27.14
CA SER A 36 9.37 -31.81 -26.14
C SER A 36 10.89 -31.90 -26.13
N LEU A 37 11.51 -31.45 -25.05
CA LEU A 37 12.91 -31.76 -24.72
C LEU A 37 12.93 -32.96 -23.76
N PRO A 38 13.76 -34.00 -24.01
CA PRO A 38 13.82 -35.18 -23.16
C PRO A 38 14.59 -34.88 -21.86
N LEU A 39 14.05 -35.33 -20.72
CA LEU A 39 14.78 -35.35 -19.46
C LEU A 39 15.85 -36.46 -19.46
N PRO A 40 17.10 -36.20 -19.06
CA PRO A 40 18.06 -37.25 -18.81
C PRO A 40 17.73 -38.01 -17.52
N LYS A 41 17.70 -39.34 -17.62
CA LYS A 41 17.60 -40.29 -16.50
C LYS A 41 18.86 -40.20 -15.64
N ILE A 42 18.70 -40.09 -14.33
CA ILE A 42 19.78 -40.30 -13.36
C ILE A 42 19.35 -41.45 -12.44
N GLU A 43 20.13 -42.53 -12.44
CA GLU A 43 19.94 -43.75 -11.66
C GLU A 43 20.21 -43.54 -10.15
N PRO A 44 19.63 -44.37 -9.27
CA PRO A 44 19.79 -44.25 -7.83
C PRO A 44 21.04 -45.00 -7.34
N VAL A 45 21.99 -44.30 -6.73
CA VAL A 45 23.13 -44.95 -6.05
C VAL A 45 22.78 -45.18 -4.57
N LYS A 46 22.90 -46.45 -4.17
CA LYS A 46 22.67 -46.99 -2.82
C LYS A 46 23.63 -46.42 -1.76
N ALA A 47 23.11 -46.29 -0.54
CA ALA A 47 23.86 -46.04 0.69
C ALA A 47 24.70 -47.26 1.13
N PRO A 48 25.69 -47.02 2.01
CA PRO A 48 26.04 -47.99 3.03
C PRO A 48 26.00 -47.39 4.45
N VAL A 49 25.48 -48.20 5.35
CA VAL A 49 25.38 -48.02 6.79
C VAL A 49 26.64 -48.60 7.45
N ALA A 50 27.22 -47.93 8.44
CA ALA A 50 27.82 -48.57 9.62
C ALA A 50 27.91 -47.57 10.79
N ARG A 51 27.55 -48.04 11.99
CA ARG A 51 27.53 -47.35 13.29
C ARG A 51 28.91 -47.32 13.94
N GLU A 52 29.19 -46.32 14.79
CA GLU A 52 29.45 -46.46 16.24
C GLU A 52 29.67 -45.10 16.92
N GLU A 53 29.36 -45.03 18.21
CA GLU A 53 29.13 -43.87 19.08
C GLU A 53 30.42 -43.52 19.91
N PRO A 54 30.44 -42.60 20.90
CA PRO A 54 31.09 -41.28 20.82
C PRO A 54 32.29 -41.08 21.79
N PRO A 55 33.06 -39.97 21.66
CA PRO A 55 33.72 -39.32 22.81
C PRO A 55 33.07 -37.97 23.19
N PRO A 56 33.04 -37.59 24.48
CA PRO A 56 32.46 -36.34 24.97
C PRO A 56 33.53 -35.21 25.06
N PRO A 57 33.21 -34.03 25.59
CA PRO A 57 32.88 -32.82 24.87
C PRO A 57 34.04 -31.79 24.85
N LEU A 58 34.15 -31.00 23.79
CA LEU A 58 34.84 -29.72 23.84
C LEU A 58 33.80 -28.64 23.55
N ILE A 59 33.40 -27.94 24.61
CA ILE A 59 32.61 -26.72 24.50
C ILE A 59 33.54 -25.67 23.91
N GLU A 60 33.63 -25.62 22.58
CA GLU A 60 34.18 -24.47 21.90
C GLU A 60 33.21 -23.30 22.12
N LYS A 61 33.69 -22.27 22.81
CA LYS A 61 32.97 -21.00 22.92
C LYS A 61 32.56 -20.56 21.50
N PRO A 62 31.29 -20.20 21.25
CA PRO A 62 30.93 -19.62 19.97
C PRO A 62 31.72 -18.32 19.81
N SER A 63 32.76 -18.35 18.99
CA SER A 63 33.32 -17.13 18.43
C SER A 63 32.21 -16.51 17.61
N LEU A 64 31.77 -15.32 18.04
CA LEU A 64 30.84 -14.52 17.28
C LEU A 64 31.37 -14.38 15.86
N PRO A 65 30.54 -14.61 14.82
CA PRO A 65 30.96 -14.33 13.46
C PRO A 65 31.39 -12.85 13.39
N PRO A 66 32.47 -12.53 12.66
CA PRO A 66 32.85 -11.15 12.44
C PRO A 66 31.65 -10.40 11.87
N LYS A 67 31.35 -9.22 12.43
CA LYS A 67 30.30 -8.33 11.90
C LYS A 67 30.42 -8.27 10.38
N PRO A 68 29.34 -8.45 9.60
CA PRO A 68 29.41 -8.26 8.17
C PRO A 68 29.86 -6.82 7.91
N SER A 69 30.94 -6.67 7.17
CA SER A 69 31.48 -5.38 6.75
C SER A 69 30.35 -4.60 6.06
N THR A 70 30.06 -3.40 6.55
CA THR A 70 29.03 -2.48 6.03
C THR A 70 29.34 -1.90 4.64
N GLU A 71 30.30 -2.46 3.92
CA GLU A 71 30.62 -2.13 2.53
C GLU A 71 30.03 -3.17 1.59
N LYS A 72 28.71 -3.10 1.38
CA LYS A 72 27.97 -3.57 0.17
C LYS A 72 26.47 -3.50 0.42
N ASN A 73 25.98 -2.30 0.71
CA ASN A 73 24.59 -1.94 0.42
C ASN A 73 24.63 -0.59 -0.28
N GLU A 74 25.39 -0.52 -1.38
CA GLU A 74 25.06 0.47 -2.38
C GLU A 74 23.66 0.08 -2.89
N PRO A 75 22.68 1.00 -2.85
CA PRO A 75 21.36 0.72 -3.42
C PRO A 75 21.59 0.27 -4.86
N ILE A 76 20.89 -0.79 -5.30
CA ILE A 76 21.01 -1.39 -6.64
C ILE A 76 21.07 -0.31 -7.75
N PHE A 77 20.38 0.81 -7.53
CA PHE A 77 20.39 2.02 -8.34
C PHE A 77 21.78 2.64 -8.60
N ALA A 78 22.68 2.68 -7.60
CA ALA A 78 24.03 3.21 -7.74
C ALA A 78 24.93 2.32 -8.63
N MET A 79 24.78 0.98 -8.51
CA MET A 79 25.44 0.03 -9.39
C MET A 79 24.97 0.15 -10.85
N VAL A 80 23.66 0.32 -11.05
CA VAL A 80 23.05 0.52 -12.37
C VAL A 80 23.54 1.83 -13.02
N LYS A 81 23.66 2.91 -12.24
CA LYS A 81 24.15 4.23 -12.71
C LYS A 81 25.61 4.17 -13.18
N LYS A 82 26.44 3.34 -12.55
CA LYS A 82 27.86 3.16 -12.90
C LYS A 82 28.07 2.38 -14.21
N HIS A 83 27.19 1.42 -14.52
CA HIS A 83 27.36 0.52 -15.68
C HIS A 83 26.55 0.92 -16.90
N LEU A 84 25.69 1.94 -16.79
CA LEU A 84 24.88 2.46 -17.89
C LEU A 84 24.98 3.99 -17.98
N PRO A 85 26.17 4.56 -18.26
CA PRO A 85 26.40 6.02 -18.32
C PRO A 85 25.59 6.73 -19.42
N HIS A 86 25.00 5.97 -20.36
CA HIS A 86 24.10 6.49 -21.40
C HIS A 86 22.64 6.60 -20.96
N ILE A 87 22.27 6.09 -19.77
CA ILE A 87 20.94 6.31 -19.20
C ILE A 87 20.95 7.67 -18.49
N LYS A 88 21.01 8.75 -19.29
CA LYS A 88 20.50 10.06 -18.89
C LYS A 88 18.97 10.12 -19.04
N LEU A 89 18.28 9.00 -18.84
CA LEU A 89 16.87 8.82 -19.24
C LEU A 89 15.93 8.52 -18.06
N ILE A 90 16.39 8.67 -16.81
CA ILE A 90 15.54 8.49 -15.62
C ILE A 90 15.61 9.71 -14.68
N GLU A 91 16.30 10.80 -15.05
CA GLU A 91 16.36 12.01 -14.20
C GLU A 91 15.24 13.03 -14.45
N GLU A 92 14.31 12.78 -15.37
CA GLU A 92 13.14 13.66 -15.56
C GLU A 92 11.90 12.86 -15.95
N ILE A 93 11.55 11.82 -15.18
CA ILE A 93 10.12 11.54 -15.06
C ILE A 93 9.63 12.64 -14.11
N PRO A 94 8.87 13.66 -14.57
CA PRO A 94 8.25 14.58 -13.63
C PRO A 94 7.50 13.69 -12.65
N LEU A 95 7.88 13.73 -11.37
CA LEU A 95 7.07 13.08 -10.35
C LEU A 95 5.64 13.56 -10.61
N PRO A 96 4.66 12.64 -10.72
CA PRO A 96 3.30 13.06 -10.95
C PRO A 96 3.00 14.13 -9.90
N PRO A 97 2.41 15.29 -10.31
CA PRO A 97 2.18 16.39 -9.41
C PRO A 97 1.55 15.85 -8.13
N ILE A 98 2.07 16.26 -6.97
CA ILE A 98 1.57 15.82 -5.67
C ILE A 98 0.05 15.92 -5.73
N GLN A 99 -0.62 14.76 -5.76
CA GLN A 99 -2.07 14.74 -5.90
C GLN A 99 -2.66 15.29 -4.61
N GLN A 100 -3.08 16.55 -4.70
CA GLN A 100 -3.82 17.22 -3.64
C GLN A 100 -5.08 16.40 -3.34
N GLY A 101 -5.24 16.06 -2.07
CA GLY A 101 -6.25 15.15 -1.54
C GLY A 101 -7.05 15.78 -0.41
N ILE A 102 -8.02 15.02 0.06
CA ILE A 102 -8.96 15.42 1.10
C ILE A 102 -8.64 14.70 2.40
N ALA A 103 -8.62 15.45 3.51
CA ALA A 103 -8.64 14.89 4.85
C ALA A 103 -10.06 14.92 5.42
N ILE A 104 -10.51 13.80 5.98
CA ILE A 104 -11.79 13.73 6.70
C ILE A 104 -11.52 13.50 8.18
N LEU A 105 -12.00 14.41 9.03
CA LEU A 105 -11.93 14.29 10.48
C LEU A 105 -13.19 13.60 11.01
N LEU A 106 -12.99 12.43 11.60
CA LEU A 106 -14.04 11.68 12.28
C LEU A 106 -14.02 12.02 13.76
N PHE A 107 -15.09 12.63 14.27
CA PHE A 107 -15.29 12.87 15.70
C PHE A 107 -16.39 11.99 16.29
N HIS A 108 -17.35 11.55 15.47
CA HIS A 108 -18.42 10.66 15.89
C HIS A 108 -18.18 9.25 15.32
N PRO A 109 -17.76 8.26 16.13
CA PRO A 109 -17.45 6.92 15.63
C PRO A 109 -18.65 6.21 14.99
N GLU A 110 -19.87 6.60 15.37
CA GLU A 110 -21.13 6.10 14.78
C GLU A 110 -21.24 6.42 13.28
N ASP A 111 -20.64 7.52 12.84
CA ASP A 111 -20.68 7.97 11.45
C ASP A 111 -19.63 7.25 10.57
N LEU A 112 -18.75 6.43 11.17
CA LEU A 112 -17.68 5.73 10.45
C LEU A 112 -18.16 4.96 9.21
N PRO A 113 -19.29 4.22 9.23
CA PRO A 113 -19.78 3.52 8.04
C PRO A 113 -20.16 4.46 6.90
N PHE A 114 -20.73 5.63 7.22
CA PHE A 114 -21.05 6.66 6.25
C PHE A 114 -19.79 7.33 5.72
N ILE A 115 -18.87 7.72 6.61
CA ILE A 115 -17.60 8.36 6.24
C ILE A 115 -16.75 7.45 5.35
N LYS A 116 -16.72 6.13 5.62
CA LYS A 116 -16.04 5.17 4.74
C LYS A 116 -16.65 5.12 3.34
N LYS A 117 -17.99 5.15 3.23
CA LYS A 117 -18.68 5.20 1.94
C LYS A 117 -18.39 6.51 1.20
N LEU A 118 -18.41 7.63 1.92
CA LEU A 118 -18.10 8.95 1.37
C LEU A 118 -16.64 9.01 0.87
N ALA A 119 -15.69 8.57 1.69
CA ALA A 119 -14.27 8.53 1.34
C ALA A 119 -14.03 7.67 0.10
N ASN A 120 -14.67 6.49 0.01
CA ASN A 120 -14.57 5.65 -1.18
C ASN A 120 -15.15 6.34 -2.42
N ALA A 121 -16.30 7.00 -2.30
CA ALA A 121 -16.90 7.73 -3.43
C ALA A 121 -16.00 8.88 -3.91
N ILE A 122 -15.44 9.67 -2.98
CA ILE A 122 -14.50 10.75 -3.29
C ILE A 122 -13.22 10.18 -3.92
N GLN A 123 -12.65 9.13 -3.34
CA GLN A 123 -11.42 8.50 -3.85
C GLN A 123 -11.59 7.91 -5.25
N THR A 124 -12.78 7.40 -5.56
CA THR A 124 -13.09 6.83 -6.87
C THR A 124 -13.26 7.90 -7.95
N HIS A 125 -13.73 9.11 -7.59
CA HIS A 125 -14.20 10.09 -8.57
C HIS A 125 -13.44 11.42 -8.59
N LEU A 126 -12.80 11.81 -7.49
CA LEU A 126 -12.25 13.15 -7.30
C LEU A 126 -10.75 13.11 -7.01
N CYS A 127 -10.34 12.61 -5.84
CA CYS A 127 -8.96 12.74 -5.37
C CYS A 127 -8.66 11.77 -4.24
N PRO A 128 -7.38 11.53 -3.89
CA PRO A 128 -7.01 10.75 -2.71
C PRO A 128 -7.67 11.26 -1.43
N VAL A 129 -8.05 10.35 -0.54
CA VAL A 129 -8.70 10.69 0.74
C VAL A 129 -7.97 10.02 1.88
N GLN A 130 -7.78 10.76 2.97
CA GLN A 130 -7.27 10.25 4.24
C GLN A 130 -8.30 10.51 5.34
N ILE A 131 -8.60 9.48 6.14
CA ILE A 131 -9.50 9.60 7.29
C ILE A 131 -8.65 9.66 8.55
N PHE A 132 -8.88 10.68 9.36
CA PHE A 132 -8.23 10.86 10.65
C PHE A 132 -9.27 10.79 11.77
N ASP A 133 -8.85 10.20 12.88
CA ASP A 133 -9.57 10.30 14.14
C ASP A 133 -9.28 11.68 14.74
N GLY A 134 -10.32 12.52 14.78
CA GLY A 134 -10.22 13.89 15.26
C GLY A 134 -9.89 13.97 16.75
N GLU A 135 -10.42 13.07 17.58
CA GLU A 135 -10.10 13.04 19.01
C GLU A 135 -8.65 12.61 19.25
N LYS A 136 -8.16 11.67 18.45
CA LYS A 136 -6.78 11.22 18.53
C LYS A 136 -5.81 12.32 18.13
N LEU A 137 -6.10 13.04 17.04
CA LEU A 137 -5.30 14.20 16.63
C LEU A 137 -5.25 15.29 17.71
N GLU A 138 -6.35 15.48 18.44
CA GLU A 138 -6.44 16.40 19.57
C GLU A 138 -5.51 15.98 20.72
N LYS A 139 -5.61 14.71 21.14
CA LYS A 139 -4.79 14.15 22.24
C LYS A 139 -3.30 14.14 21.93
N GLU A 140 -2.94 13.92 20.67
CA GLU A 140 -1.55 13.85 20.21
C GLU A 140 -1.00 15.22 19.73
N ASN A 141 -1.78 16.30 19.86
CA ASN A 141 -1.48 17.64 19.35
C ASN A 141 -0.89 17.63 17.92
N SER A 142 -1.43 16.78 17.05
CA SER A 142 -0.86 16.51 15.73
C SER A 142 -1.53 17.33 14.61
N TRP A 143 -2.21 18.41 14.97
CA TRP A 143 -2.85 19.35 14.05
C TRP A 143 -1.87 20.04 13.09
N GLU A 144 -0.68 20.40 13.60
CA GLU A 144 0.38 21.04 12.81
C GLU A 144 0.92 20.09 11.72
N LYS A 145 1.03 18.79 12.04
CA LYS A 145 1.46 17.77 11.06
C LYS A 145 0.44 17.62 9.94
N LEU A 146 -0.85 17.68 10.28
CA LEU A 146 -1.93 17.63 9.29
C LEU A 146 -1.92 18.87 8.40
N GLN A 147 -1.71 20.06 8.97
CA GLN A 147 -1.61 21.31 8.21
C GLN A 147 -0.39 21.34 7.29
N SER A 148 0.74 20.80 7.76
CA SER A 148 2.00 20.78 7.02
C SER A 148 2.04 19.69 5.94
N ASP A 149 1.04 18.82 5.86
CA ASP A 149 0.95 17.81 4.80
C ASP A 149 0.48 18.46 3.50
N GLU A 150 1.44 18.76 2.61
CA GLU A 150 1.21 19.37 1.29
C GLU A 150 0.29 18.53 0.38
N ARG A 151 0.04 17.27 0.73
CA ARG A 151 -0.89 16.40 0.01
C ARG A 151 -2.34 16.69 0.38
N ILE A 152 -2.63 17.52 1.38
CA ILE A 152 -3.99 17.82 1.83
C ILE A 152 -4.35 19.24 1.41
N SER A 153 -5.35 19.38 0.54
CA SER A 153 -5.83 20.67 0.05
C SER A 153 -7.19 21.08 0.62
N LEU A 154 -7.94 20.14 1.18
CA LEU A 154 -9.30 20.36 1.67
C LEU A 154 -9.59 19.47 2.87
N LEU A 155 -10.27 20.03 3.86
CA LEU A 155 -10.64 19.36 5.09
C LEU A 155 -12.16 19.18 5.18
N LEU A 156 -12.62 17.97 5.51
CA LEU A 156 -14.00 17.68 5.85
C LEU A 156 -14.08 17.45 7.36
N THR A 157 -14.96 18.19 8.03
CA THR A 157 -15.05 18.19 9.49
C THR A 157 -16.50 18.22 9.97
N GLN A 158 -16.77 17.56 11.09
CA GLN A 158 -18.07 17.59 11.77
C GLN A 158 -18.16 18.67 12.85
N ARG A 159 -17.05 19.38 13.12
CA ARG A 159 -16.98 20.52 14.05
C ARG A 159 -16.83 21.83 13.27
N GLU A 160 -17.58 22.85 13.69
CA GLU A 160 -17.46 24.22 13.15
C GLU A 160 -16.16 24.87 13.60
N GLU A 161 -15.81 24.69 14.87
CA GLU A 161 -14.57 25.21 15.44
C GLU A 161 -13.48 24.14 15.38
N LEU A 162 -12.40 24.48 14.69
CA LEU A 162 -11.18 23.70 14.64
C LEU A 162 -10.02 24.54 15.19
N PRO A 163 -8.97 23.90 15.71
CA PRO A 163 -7.82 24.60 16.25
C PRO A 163 -7.15 25.47 15.16
N ALA A 164 -6.55 26.58 15.61
CA ALA A 164 -5.96 27.62 14.76
C ALA A 164 -5.09 27.12 13.59
N PRO A 165 -4.24 26.08 13.72
CA PRO A 165 -3.46 25.54 12.61
C PRO A 165 -4.33 25.18 11.39
N LEU A 166 -5.48 24.55 11.62
CA LEU A 166 -6.36 24.10 10.54
C LEU A 166 -7.27 25.20 10.00
N SER A 167 -7.32 26.39 10.61
CA SER A 167 -8.16 27.51 10.17
C SER A 167 -7.78 28.08 8.81
N SER A 168 -6.56 27.85 8.37
CA SER A 168 -6.07 28.29 7.06
C SER A 168 -6.48 27.38 5.89
N LEU A 169 -6.81 26.11 6.15
CA LEU A 169 -7.22 25.17 5.11
C LEU A 169 -8.68 25.40 4.71
N PRO A 170 -9.05 25.24 3.43
CA PRO A 170 -10.44 25.14 3.00
C PRO A 170 -11.16 24.03 3.76
N LYS A 171 -12.44 24.26 4.11
CA LYS A 171 -13.24 23.32 4.90
C LYS A 171 -14.63 23.13 4.34
N ILE A 172 -15.10 21.89 4.39
CA ILE A 172 -16.52 21.55 4.22
C ILE A 172 -17.01 20.96 5.53
N PHE A 173 -18.11 21.53 6.04
CA PHE A 173 -18.79 21.00 7.20
C PHE A 173 -19.63 19.77 6.81
N LEU A 174 -19.44 18.69 7.53
CA LEU A 174 -20.22 17.46 7.42
C LEU A 174 -21.26 17.44 8.54
N ALA A 175 -22.53 17.31 8.15
CA ALA A 175 -23.58 16.97 9.11
C ALA A 175 -23.37 15.52 9.63
N GLN A 176 -24.17 15.14 10.63
CA GLN A 176 -24.18 13.76 11.12
C GLN A 176 -24.68 12.80 10.03
N ALA A 177 -24.28 11.52 10.07
CA ALA A 177 -24.68 10.56 9.03
C ALA A 177 -26.21 10.39 8.94
N THR A 178 -26.91 10.56 10.06
CA THR A 178 -28.37 10.51 10.16
C THR A 178 -29.06 11.52 9.23
N THR A 179 -28.49 12.73 9.09
CA THR A 179 -28.99 13.77 8.18
C THR A 179 -28.96 13.30 6.73
N TYR A 180 -27.95 12.54 6.35
CA TYR A 180 -27.81 12.04 4.98
C TYR A 180 -28.60 10.77 4.72
N GLN A 181 -28.86 9.92 5.72
CA GLN A 181 -29.38 8.57 5.49
C GLN A 181 -30.64 8.54 4.61
N ASN A 182 -31.56 9.48 4.83
CA ASN A 182 -32.83 9.59 4.12
C ASN A 182 -33.03 10.91 3.35
N ASN A 183 -31.99 11.75 3.23
CA ASN A 183 -32.11 13.04 2.55
C ASN A 183 -31.24 13.10 1.28
N PRO A 184 -31.82 12.84 0.09
CA PRO A 184 -31.07 12.87 -1.17
C PRO A 184 -30.64 14.29 -1.57
N GLN A 185 -31.33 15.34 -1.09
CA GLN A 185 -30.93 16.72 -1.36
C GLN A 185 -29.64 17.06 -0.64
N GLU A 186 -29.51 16.68 0.64
CA GLU A 186 -28.30 16.89 1.43
C GLU A 186 -27.09 16.17 0.82
N LYS A 187 -27.28 14.92 0.34
CA LYS A 187 -26.22 14.20 -0.38
C LYS A 187 -25.78 14.94 -1.64
N LYS A 188 -26.73 15.47 -2.42
CA LYS A 188 -26.42 16.24 -3.64
C LYS A 188 -25.71 17.54 -3.32
N MET A 189 -26.13 18.25 -2.27
CA MET A 189 -25.48 19.49 -1.83
C MET A 189 -24.04 19.25 -1.38
N LEU A 190 -23.81 18.20 -0.57
CA LEU A 190 -22.47 17.81 -0.16
C LEU A 190 -21.58 17.47 -1.35
N TRP A 191 -22.09 16.64 -2.28
CA TRP A 191 -21.33 16.26 -3.47
C TRP A 191 -21.02 17.46 -4.37
N LYS A 192 -21.97 18.38 -4.54
CA LYS A 192 -21.77 19.62 -5.28
C LYS A 192 -20.69 20.49 -4.64
N ALA A 193 -20.70 20.64 -3.31
CA ALA A 193 -19.68 21.41 -2.60
C ALA A 193 -18.28 20.79 -2.78
N LEU A 194 -18.18 19.46 -2.71
CA LEU A 194 -16.92 18.75 -2.98
C LEU A 194 -16.40 19.00 -4.39
N CYS A 195 -17.24 18.85 -5.41
CA CYS A 195 -16.84 19.09 -6.80
C CYS A 195 -16.42 20.54 -7.08
N GLN A 196 -16.90 21.51 -6.28
CA GLN A 196 -16.57 22.94 -6.43
C GLN A 196 -15.26 23.31 -5.73
N GLN A 197 -14.96 22.70 -4.57
CA GLN A 197 -13.79 23.04 -3.77
C GLN A 197 -12.58 22.16 -4.03
N VAL A 198 -12.76 20.96 -4.60
CA VAL A 198 -11.63 20.18 -5.09
C VAL A 198 -11.07 20.92 -6.30
N PRO A 199 -9.80 21.37 -6.27
CA PRO A 199 -9.18 21.98 -7.43
C PRO A 199 -9.22 20.94 -8.55
N GLN A 200 -10.04 21.18 -9.56
CA GLN A 200 -10.06 20.33 -10.72
C GLN A 200 -8.66 20.38 -11.30
N GLN A 201 -8.03 19.22 -11.48
CA GLN A 201 -6.81 19.12 -12.26
C GLN A 201 -7.20 19.43 -13.71
N SER A 202 -7.37 20.72 -14.00
CA SER A 202 -7.48 21.23 -15.35
C SER A 202 -6.21 20.81 -16.04
N HIS A 203 -6.31 19.84 -16.94
CA HIS A 203 -5.34 19.69 -18.00
C HIS A 203 -5.37 20.97 -18.82
N SER A 204 -4.60 21.97 -18.37
CA SER A 204 -4.24 23.15 -19.16
C SER A 204 -3.39 22.64 -20.32
N SER A 205 -4.07 22.19 -21.37
CA SER A 205 -3.49 22.03 -22.69
C SER A 205 -3.36 23.45 -23.24
N SER A 206 -2.15 23.99 -23.21
CA SER A 206 -1.75 25.18 -23.97
C SER A 206 -0.59 24.79 -24.87
#